data_AF-A0A9X9F1B7-F1
#
_entry.id   AF-A0A9X9F1B7-F1
#
_cell.length_a   1.000
_cell.length_b   1.000
_cell.length_c   1.000
_cell.angle_alpha   90.00
_cell.angle_beta   90.00
_cell.angle_gamma   90.00
#
_symmetry.space_group_name_H-M   'P 1'
#
loop_
_entity.id
_entity.type
_entity.pdbx_description
1 polymer ?
#
loop_
_entity_poly.entity_id
_entity_poly.type
_entity_poly.pdbx_seq_one_letter_code
_entity_poly.pdbx_strand_id
1 'polypeptide(L)'
;EFLARLVVGADGRSSIIRKLVKSELKISIPATVGIYFGYFSGFRHDNVPKFEVYKIKDNTAILFPTNDDLYVIVGIFPLENKELIERLKLNPESCLRNFFTDNFPNTTIGARLKNAELVEPVKGILGYDNYWYKGMGKGWALVGDAVCFKDPGMAQGI
;
A
#
# COMPACT_ATOMS: atom_id res chain seq x y z
N GLU A 1 -8.04 -19.25 -28.60
CA GLU A 1 -8.93 -18.07 -28.69
C GLU A 1 -10.17 -18.35 -27.85
N PHE A 2 -10.65 -17.36 -27.09
CA PHE A 2 -11.86 -17.50 -26.27
C PHE A 2 -12.86 -16.41 -26.70
N LEU A 3 -14.13 -16.78 -26.86
CA LEU A 3 -15.20 -15.86 -27.27
C LEU A 3 -16.20 -15.67 -26.13
N ALA A 4 -16.61 -14.42 -25.91
CA ALA A 4 -17.58 -14.08 -24.88
C ALA A 4 -18.46 -12.90 -25.33
N ARG A 5 -19.68 -12.82 -24.80
CA ARG A 5 -20.60 -11.68 -25.01
C ARG A 5 -20.24 -10.46 -24.15
N LEU A 6 -19.54 -10.68 -23.05
CA LEU A 6 -19.09 -9.68 -22.09
C LEU A 6 -17.70 -10.09 -21.58
N VAL A 7 -16.77 -9.14 -21.56
CA VAL A 7 -15.45 -9.29 -20.93
C VAL A 7 -15.37 -8.35 -19.73
N VAL A 8 -15.08 -8.88 -18.55
CA VAL A 8 -14.94 -8.09 -17.31
C VAL A 8 -13.47 -7.98 -16.93
N GLY A 9 -12.93 -6.76 -16.94
CA GLY A 9 -11.61 -6.46 -16.41
C GLY A 9 -11.65 -6.36 -14.89
N ALA A 10 -11.16 -7.40 -14.21
CA ALA A 10 -10.94 -7.44 -12.76
C ALA A 10 -9.44 -7.62 -12.44
N ASP A 11 -8.58 -7.11 -13.33
CA ASP A 11 -7.14 -7.34 -13.41
C ASP A 11 -6.31 -6.23 -12.74
N GLY A 12 -6.94 -5.50 -11.82
CA GLY A 12 -6.27 -4.60 -10.91
C GLY A 12 -5.75 -3.30 -11.51
N ARG A 13 -4.85 -2.63 -10.78
CA ARG A 13 -4.40 -1.26 -11.08
C ARG A 13 -3.74 -1.11 -12.46
N SER A 14 -3.09 -2.17 -12.93
CA SER A 14 -2.38 -2.23 -14.22
C SER A 14 -3.24 -2.75 -15.39
N SER A 15 -4.57 -2.79 -15.21
CA SER A 15 -5.54 -3.44 -16.10
C SER A 15 -5.21 -3.35 -17.60
N ILE A 16 -5.08 -4.52 -18.21
CA ILE A 16 -4.94 -4.75 -19.64
C ILE A 16 -6.27 -4.47 -20.34
N ILE A 17 -7.39 -4.93 -19.78
CA ILE A 17 -8.72 -4.72 -20.37
C ILE A 17 -9.02 -3.23 -20.50
N ARG A 18 -8.76 -2.45 -19.43
CA ARG A 18 -8.91 -0.99 -19.46
C ARG A 18 -8.16 -0.34 -20.61
N LYS A 19 -6.91 -0.77 -20.86
CA LYS A 19 -6.05 -0.27 -21.95
C LYS A 19 -6.60 -0.67 -23.32
N LEU A 20 -6.99 -1.93 -23.50
CA LEU A 20 -7.49 -2.46 -24.78
C LEU A 20 -8.77 -1.77 -25.22
N VAL A 21 -9.70 -1.51 -24.30
CA VAL A 21 -10.97 -0.82 -24.60
C VAL A 21 -10.82 0.70 -24.66
N LYS A 22 -9.60 1.22 -24.45
CA LYS A 22 -9.29 2.66 -24.39
C LYS A 22 -10.27 3.41 -23.48
N SER A 23 -10.49 2.86 -22.29
CA SER A 23 -11.45 3.45 -21.35
C SER A 23 -11.07 4.89 -21.03
N GLU A 24 -12.05 5.78 -21.08
CA GLU A 24 -11.90 7.20 -20.73
C GLU A 24 -11.53 7.36 -19.25
N LEU A 25 -10.52 8.17 -18.97
CA LEU A 25 -10.16 8.62 -17.62
C LEU A 25 -11.02 9.82 -17.25
N LYS A 26 -11.89 9.67 -16.23
CA LYS A 26 -12.81 10.71 -15.78
C LYS A 26 -12.21 11.61 -14.72
N ILE A 27 -11.45 11.02 -13.78
CA ILE A 27 -10.84 11.71 -12.65
C ILE A 27 -9.43 11.17 -12.47
N SER A 28 -8.47 12.05 -12.23
CA SER A 28 -7.10 11.70 -11.84
C SER A 28 -6.58 12.69 -10.80
N ILE A 29 -6.10 12.18 -9.67
CA ILE A 29 -5.48 12.98 -8.61
C ILE A 29 -4.14 12.31 -8.25
N PRO A 30 -3.00 13.01 -8.44
CA PRO A 30 -1.69 12.45 -8.12
C PRO A 30 -1.59 12.00 -6.66
N ALA A 31 -0.85 10.92 -6.40
CA ALA A 31 -0.44 10.61 -5.03
C ALA A 31 0.48 11.68 -4.47
N THR A 32 0.32 11.98 -3.18
CA THR A 32 1.22 12.81 -2.39
C THR A 32 2.06 12.00 -1.41
N VAL A 33 1.78 10.70 -1.26
CA VAL A 33 2.47 9.82 -0.31
C VAL A 33 3.01 8.56 -0.96
N GLY A 34 4.10 8.04 -0.41
CA GLY A 34 4.67 6.74 -0.71
C GLY A 34 4.39 5.77 0.43
N ILE A 35 4.29 4.48 0.11
CA ILE A 35 4.00 3.42 1.07
C ILE A 35 5.08 2.36 0.96
N TYR A 36 5.70 2.02 2.09
CA TYR A 36 6.59 0.86 2.23
C TYR A 36 6.08 -0.03 3.36
N PHE A 37 6.16 -1.35 3.19
CA PHE A 37 5.71 -2.29 4.20
C PHE A 37 6.52 -3.58 4.20
N GLY A 38 6.57 -4.24 5.35
CA GLY A 38 7.14 -5.57 5.52
C GLY A 38 6.26 -6.44 6.40
N TYR A 39 6.44 -7.75 6.28
CA TYR A 39 5.86 -8.75 7.17
C TYR A 39 6.92 -9.19 8.18
N PHE A 40 6.58 -9.11 9.45
CA PHE A 40 7.50 -9.37 10.54
C PHE A 40 6.97 -10.47 11.47
N SER A 41 7.81 -11.44 11.79
CA SER A 41 7.56 -12.40 12.87
C SER A 41 8.11 -11.86 14.19
N GLY A 42 7.59 -12.34 15.32
CA GLY A 42 8.06 -11.94 16.65
C GLY A 42 7.75 -10.49 17.04
N PHE A 43 6.95 -9.77 16.24
CA PHE A 43 6.48 -8.44 16.59
C PHE A 43 5.43 -8.52 17.70
N ARG A 44 5.88 -8.26 18.94
CA ARG A 44 5.02 -8.36 20.13
C ARG A 44 3.89 -7.34 20.06
N HIS A 45 2.71 -7.69 20.58
CA HIS A 45 1.62 -6.76 20.89
C HIS A 45 1.32 -6.86 22.39
N ASP A 46 0.66 -5.85 22.97
CA ASP A 46 0.47 -5.79 24.43
C ASP A 46 -0.41 -6.95 24.94
N ASN A 47 -1.73 -6.86 24.75
CA ASN A 47 -2.70 -7.83 25.29
C ASN A 47 -3.27 -8.71 24.19
N VAL A 48 -3.90 -8.07 23.20
CA VAL A 48 -4.52 -8.75 22.06
C VAL A 48 -3.97 -8.16 20.77
N PRO A 49 -3.82 -8.98 19.72
CA PRO A 49 -3.54 -8.46 18.39
C PRO A 49 -4.60 -7.43 17.99
N LYS A 50 -4.17 -6.28 17.47
CA LYS A 50 -5.05 -5.17 17.10
C LYS A 50 -4.57 -4.48 15.84
N PHE A 51 -5.49 -3.82 15.16
CA PHE A 51 -5.19 -2.87 14.10
C PHE A 51 -4.79 -1.53 14.74
N GLU A 52 -3.59 -1.06 14.43
CA GLU A 52 -2.99 0.14 15.02
C GLU A 52 -2.71 1.16 13.92
N VAL A 53 -3.13 2.41 14.12
CA VAL A 53 -2.82 3.53 13.22
C VAL A 53 -2.25 4.67 14.04
N TYR A 54 -1.07 5.13 13.65
CA TYR A 54 -0.43 6.30 14.25
C TYR A 54 -0.20 7.35 13.16
N LYS A 55 -0.59 8.60 13.44
CA LYS A 55 -0.30 9.75 12.57
C LYS A 55 0.53 10.75 13.36
N ILE A 56 1.75 11.02 12.92
CA ILE A 56 2.62 12.05 13.50
C ILE A 56 3.10 12.94 12.36
N LYS A 57 2.69 14.21 12.38
CA LYS A 57 2.88 15.14 11.26
C LYS A 57 2.40 14.47 9.96
N ASP A 58 3.24 14.45 8.93
CA ASP A 58 2.89 13.88 7.63
C ASP A 58 3.11 12.36 7.53
N ASN A 59 3.70 11.73 8.55
CA ASN A 59 4.00 10.29 8.55
C ASN A 59 2.88 9.47 9.19
N THR A 60 2.53 8.35 8.57
CA THR A 60 1.57 7.38 9.12
C THR A 60 2.23 6.02 9.31
N ALA A 61 1.95 5.36 10.44
CA ALA A 61 2.25 3.96 10.66
C ALA A 61 0.94 3.17 10.73
N ILE A 62 0.85 2.06 10.00
CA ILE A 62 -0.28 1.10 10.09
C ILE A 62 0.29 -0.26 10.42
N LEU A 63 -0.22 -0.91 11.46
CA LEU A 63 0.26 -2.21 11.93
C LEU A 63 -0.92 -3.11 12.24
N PHE A 64 -0.91 -4.34 11.75
CA PHE A 64 -1.94 -5.31 12.11
C PHE A 64 -1.45 -6.75 11.94
N PRO A 65 -2.01 -7.69 12.73
CA PRO A 65 -1.71 -9.10 12.60
C PRO A 65 -2.27 -9.65 11.28
N THR A 66 -1.59 -10.64 10.73
CA THR A 66 -2.03 -11.45 9.59
C THR A 66 -2.03 -12.94 9.96
N ASN A 67 -1.96 -13.84 8.98
CA ASN A 67 -1.74 -15.26 9.24
C ASN A 67 -0.33 -15.54 9.82
N ASP A 68 -0.14 -16.76 10.33
CA ASP A 68 1.14 -17.32 10.79
C ASP A 68 1.88 -16.47 11.83
N ASP A 69 1.12 -15.84 12.73
CA ASP A 69 1.63 -14.93 13.78
C ASP A 69 2.51 -13.79 13.23
N LEU A 70 2.29 -13.42 11.96
CA LEU A 70 2.97 -12.30 11.31
C LEU A 70 2.23 -10.99 11.57
N TYR A 71 3.00 -9.91 11.56
CA TYR A 71 2.49 -8.55 11.51
C TYR A 71 2.91 -7.89 10.22
N VAL A 72 1.95 -7.28 9.51
CA VAL A 72 2.31 -6.30 8.50
C VAL A 72 2.53 -4.95 9.17
N ILE A 73 3.62 -4.31 8.81
CA ILE A 73 4.02 -3.02 9.35
C ILE A 73 4.26 -2.08 8.17
N VAL A 74 3.45 -1.05 8.08
CA VAL A 74 3.35 -0.13 6.93
C VAL A 74 3.79 1.26 7.36
N GLY A 75 4.75 1.84 6.64
CA GLY A 75 5.18 3.22 6.75
C GLY A 75 4.69 4.03 5.55
N ILE A 76 3.97 5.11 5.81
CA ILE A 76 3.46 6.05 4.81
C ILE A 76 4.12 7.41 5.06
N PHE A 77 4.68 8.01 4.01
CA PHE A 77 5.45 9.25 4.10
C PHE A 77 5.26 10.12 2.85
N PRO A 78 5.52 11.44 2.92
CA PRO A 78 5.36 12.34 1.78
C PRO A 78 6.32 12.02 0.62
N LEU A 79 5.82 12.05 -0.63
CA LEU A 79 6.64 11.82 -1.82
C LEU A 79 7.66 12.93 -2.09
N GLU A 80 7.51 14.08 -1.43
CA GLU A 80 8.47 15.18 -1.42
C GLU A 80 9.78 14.78 -0.73
N ASN A 81 9.76 13.78 0.18
CA ASN A 81 10.95 13.28 0.86
C ASN A 81 11.78 12.34 -0.06
N LYS A 82 12.43 12.93 -1.06
CA LYS A 82 13.25 12.20 -2.04
C LYS A 82 14.41 11.44 -1.40
N GLU A 83 15.02 12.00 -0.35
CA GLU A 83 16.12 11.33 0.36
C GLU A 83 15.64 10.02 1.00
N LEU A 84 14.50 10.03 1.70
CA LEU A 84 13.93 8.81 2.27
C LEU A 84 13.61 7.77 1.19
N ILE A 85 13.07 8.21 0.04
CA ILE A 85 12.78 7.31 -1.09
C ILE A 85 14.05 6.62 -1.58
N GLU A 86 15.13 7.36 -1.82
CA GLU A 86 16.38 6.76 -2.31
C GLU A 86 17.00 5.82 -1.28
N ARG A 87 16.97 6.18 0.00
CA ARG A 87 17.43 5.30 1.09
C ARG A 87 16.61 4.01 1.15
N LEU A 88 15.28 4.09 1.04
CA LEU A 88 14.39 2.93 1.02
C LEU A 88 14.64 2.03 -0.19
N LYS A 89 14.96 2.58 -1.38
CA LYS A 89 15.32 1.75 -2.54
C LYS A 89 16.63 0.99 -2.35
N LEU A 90 17.59 1.58 -1.65
CA LEU A 90 18.92 0.98 -1.43
C LEU A 90 18.92 -0.05 -0.30
N ASN A 91 18.33 0.30 0.85
CA ASN A 91 18.35 -0.51 2.07
C ASN A 91 16.96 -0.53 2.72
N PRO A 92 15.96 -1.18 2.10
CA PRO A 92 14.56 -1.00 2.47
C PRO A 92 14.24 -1.42 3.90
N GLU A 93 14.77 -2.54 4.39
CA GLU A 93 14.50 -3.00 5.76
C GLU A 93 15.06 -2.03 6.81
N SER A 94 16.36 -1.74 6.74
CA SER A 94 17.02 -0.84 7.71
C SER A 94 16.38 0.54 7.68
N CYS A 95 16.08 1.08 6.50
CA CYS A 95 15.44 2.38 6.38
C CYS A 95 14.00 2.38 6.90
N LEU A 96 13.24 1.30 6.71
CA LEU A 96 11.89 1.18 7.27
C LEU A 96 11.93 1.11 8.81
N ARG A 97 12.88 0.36 9.39
CA ARG A 97 13.09 0.31 10.84
C ARG A 97 13.47 1.68 11.43
N ASN A 98 14.40 2.38 10.77
CA ASN A 98 14.81 3.73 11.17
C ASN A 98 13.65 4.72 11.03
N PHE A 99 12.87 4.63 9.95
CA PHE A 99 11.67 5.45 9.76
C PHE A 99 10.74 5.37 10.97
N PHE A 100 10.45 4.17 11.48
CA PHE A 100 9.61 4.04 12.67
C PHE A 100 10.26 4.54 13.95
N THR A 101 11.55 4.26 14.14
CA THR A 101 12.29 4.69 15.34
C THR A 101 12.39 6.21 15.42
N ASP A 102 12.66 6.87 14.29
CA ASP A 102 12.91 8.31 14.23
C ASP A 102 11.61 9.14 14.21
N ASN A 103 10.56 8.63 13.55
CA ASN A 103 9.33 9.40 13.34
C ASN A 103 8.22 9.09 14.36
N PHE A 104 8.36 8.00 15.13
CA PHE A 104 7.39 7.60 16.16
C PHE A 104 8.02 7.36 17.55
N PRO A 105 8.86 8.28 18.07
CA PRO A 105 9.70 8.07 19.27
C PRO A 105 8.91 7.88 20.58
N ASN A 106 7.65 8.32 20.65
CA ASN A 106 6.78 8.17 21.82
C ASN A 106 5.79 7.00 21.67
N THR A 107 6.11 6.04 20.80
CA THR A 107 5.33 4.82 20.59
C THR A 107 6.17 3.59 20.94
N THR A 108 5.51 2.45 21.10
CA THR A 108 6.21 1.17 21.33
C THR A 108 6.74 0.53 20.03
N ILE A 109 6.49 1.13 18.86
CA ILE A 109 6.75 0.51 17.55
C ILE A 109 8.23 0.17 17.38
N GLY A 110 9.14 1.14 17.63
CA GLY A 110 10.58 0.93 17.45
C GLY A 110 11.12 -0.19 18.36
N ALA A 111 10.69 -0.22 19.62
CA ALA A 111 11.10 -1.26 20.58
C ALA A 111 10.58 -2.66 20.18
N ARG A 112 9.33 -2.74 19.70
CA ARG A 112 8.72 -4.00 19.22
C ARG A 112 9.39 -4.48 17.93
N LEU A 113 9.75 -3.56 17.02
CA LEU A 113 10.47 -3.87 15.79
C LEU A 113 11.88 -4.39 16.05
N LYS A 114 12.59 -3.89 17.07
CA LYS A 114 13.99 -4.25 17.34
C LYS A 114 14.26 -5.75 17.39
N ASN A 115 13.31 -6.53 17.92
CA ASN A 115 13.42 -7.98 18.06
C ASN A 115 12.58 -8.76 17.05
N ALA A 116 11.90 -8.07 16.13
CA ALA A 116 11.06 -8.68 15.11
C ALA A 116 11.90 -8.99 13.86
N GLU A 117 11.66 -10.13 13.23
CA GLU A 117 12.41 -10.60 12.07
C GLU A 117 11.59 -10.37 10.80
N LEU A 118 12.21 -9.82 9.75
CA LEU A 118 11.57 -9.64 8.46
C LEU A 118 11.47 -10.99 7.75
N VAL A 119 10.26 -11.37 7.33
CA VAL A 119 10.00 -12.70 6.72
C VAL A 119 10.09 -12.67 5.20
N GLU A 120 9.85 -11.51 4.57
CA GLU A 120 9.96 -11.31 3.13
C GLU A 120 10.59 -9.94 2.81
N PRO A 121 11.18 -9.75 1.61
CA PRO A 121 11.63 -8.43 1.17
C PRO A 121 10.53 -7.37 1.34
N VAL A 122 10.92 -6.24 1.94
CA VAL A 122 10.04 -5.07 2.06
C VAL A 122 9.55 -4.65 0.67
N LYS A 123 8.25 -4.40 0.57
CA LYS A 123 7.57 -3.98 -0.65
C LYS A 123 7.25 -2.50 -0.57
N GLY A 124 7.28 -1.83 -1.70
CA GLY A 124 6.99 -0.40 -1.79
C GLY A 124 6.12 -0.08 -2.99
N ILE A 125 5.23 0.90 -2.82
CA ILE A 125 4.49 1.53 -3.90
C ILE A 125 4.67 3.04 -3.83
N LEU A 126 5.16 3.60 -4.92
CA LEU A 126 5.39 5.03 -5.11
C LEU A 126 4.58 5.50 -6.32
N GLY A 127 4.16 6.76 -6.32
CA GLY A 127 3.54 7.39 -7.49
C GLY A 127 2.31 6.65 -8.00
N TYR A 128 1.43 6.22 -7.09
CA TYR A 128 0.14 5.68 -7.48
C TYR A 128 -0.88 6.81 -7.64
N ASP A 129 -1.36 7.05 -8.85
CA ASP A 129 -2.42 8.05 -8.99
C ASP A 129 -3.75 7.49 -8.51
N ASN A 130 -4.51 8.32 -7.80
CA ASN A 130 -5.92 8.08 -7.57
C ASN A 130 -6.64 8.33 -8.88
N TYR A 131 -7.50 7.42 -9.32
CA TYR A 131 -8.18 7.59 -10.59
C TYR A 131 -9.58 6.99 -10.60
N TRP A 132 -10.36 7.44 -11.57
CA TRP A 132 -11.65 6.85 -11.92
C TRP A 132 -11.82 6.85 -13.44
N TYR A 133 -11.97 5.66 -14.02
CA TYR A 133 -12.26 5.43 -15.43
C TYR A 133 -13.75 5.19 -15.70
N LYS A 134 -14.18 5.33 -16.95
CA LYS A 134 -15.48 4.83 -17.40
C LYS A 134 -15.57 3.31 -17.19
N GLY A 135 -16.45 2.87 -16.31
CA GLY A 135 -16.50 1.46 -15.88
C GLY A 135 -17.13 0.47 -16.84
N MET A 136 -17.79 0.90 -17.92
CA MET A 136 -18.50 -0.03 -18.82
C MET A 136 -18.74 0.54 -20.21
N GLY A 137 -18.89 -0.38 -21.17
CA GLY A 137 -19.26 -0.12 -22.55
C GLY A 137 -19.84 -1.37 -23.23
N LYS A 138 -20.11 -1.29 -24.53
CA LYS A 138 -20.70 -2.42 -25.27
C LYS A 138 -19.73 -3.62 -25.26
N GLY A 139 -20.15 -4.71 -24.62
CA GLY A 139 -19.37 -5.96 -24.53
C GLY A 139 -18.25 -5.97 -23.48
N TRP A 140 -18.12 -4.94 -22.64
CA TRP A 140 -17.10 -4.89 -21.59
C TRP A 140 -17.52 -4.14 -20.33
N ALA A 141 -16.93 -4.53 -19.20
CA ALA A 141 -17.00 -3.82 -17.93
C ALA A 141 -15.65 -3.87 -17.19
N LEU A 142 -15.42 -2.96 -16.25
CA LEU A 142 -14.25 -2.88 -15.38
C LEU A 142 -14.70 -2.84 -13.92
N VAL A 143 -14.02 -3.58 -13.04
CA VAL A 143 -14.31 -3.63 -11.60
C VAL A 143 -13.04 -3.49 -10.75
N GLY A 144 -13.21 -3.10 -9.49
CA GLY A 144 -12.10 -2.87 -8.55
C GLY A 144 -11.10 -1.84 -9.07
N ASP A 145 -9.83 -2.09 -8.83
CA ASP A 145 -8.74 -1.19 -9.25
C ASP A 145 -8.62 -1.04 -10.78
N ALA A 146 -9.27 -1.90 -11.57
CA ALA A 146 -9.32 -1.72 -13.02
C ALA A 146 -10.14 -0.47 -13.40
N VAL A 147 -11.16 -0.09 -12.62
CA VAL A 147 -11.99 1.11 -12.85
C VAL A 147 -11.64 2.26 -11.92
N CYS A 148 -11.39 2.01 -10.64
CA CYS A 148 -11.17 3.06 -9.65
C CYS A 148 -10.11 2.64 -8.65
N PHE A 149 -9.10 3.48 -8.46
CA PHE A 149 -8.07 3.31 -7.45
C PHE A 149 -8.03 4.56 -6.56
N LYS A 150 -7.96 4.36 -5.25
CA LYS A 150 -7.93 5.41 -4.24
C LYS A 150 -6.75 5.15 -3.32
N ASP A 151 -6.32 6.19 -2.61
CA ASP A 151 -5.31 6.06 -1.58
C ASP A 151 -5.73 4.99 -0.56
N PRO A 152 -4.85 3.99 -0.30
CA PRO A 152 -5.21 2.84 0.51
C PRO A 152 -5.23 3.15 2.02
N GLY A 153 -4.93 4.38 2.45
CA GLY A 153 -4.88 4.77 3.86
C GLY A 153 -6.17 4.51 4.64
N MET A 154 -7.32 4.44 3.97
CA MET A 154 -8.62 4.11 4.57
C MET A 154 -9.08 2.67 4.33
N ALA A 155 -8.24 1.81 3.74
CA ALA A 155 -8.53 0.39 3.48
C ALA A 155 -9.84 0.13 2.71
N GLN A 156 -10.15 0.95 1.69
CA GLN A 156 -11.40 0.86 0.90
C GLN A 156 -11.25 0.21 -0.49
N GLY A 157 -10.24 -0.65 -0.66
CA GLY A 157 -9.90 -1.26 -1.95
C GLY A 157 -10.62 -2.58 -2.23
N ILE A 158 -11.16 -3.22 -1.20
CA ILE A 158 -11.97 -4.45 -1.25
C ILE A 158 -13.38 -4.08 -0.79
#